data_AF-A0A914ZRP8-F1
#
_entry.id   AF-A0A914ZRP8-F1
#
_cell.length_a   1.000
_cell.length_b   1.000
_cell.length_c   1.000
_cell.angle_alpha   90.00
_cell.angle_beta   90.00
_cell.angle_gamma   90.00
#
_symmetry.space_group_name_H-M   'P 1'
#
loop_
_entity.id
_entity.type
_entity.pdbx_description
1 polymer ?
#
loop_
_entity_poly.entity_id
_entity_poly.type
_entity_poly.pdbx_seq_one_letter_code
_entity_poly.pdbx_strand_id
1 'polypeptide(L)'
;MFIGPDRFSLTRLPNRDEVKFVRLPTRTLKAGDSCNIVTIGVGHDVGAEKQLQSLFPKICAFYGADPVEKINKELYESIGGRFFPFAVGSTSGNDTALVLGYEGDEFYKGQTVQHIDIVRFLRHYAGILSPIDVIILDVEGAEFEILPFLEPGNLLDDNNITVCQWNIELHWPSPEQNESFKRFIINTIRDERLSIRLYSCRKEHISCVRQIYAYPQSMYCMFEDGMQYRSFKSAYKLGNNASKICKLAFLHP
;
A
#
# COMPACT_ATOMS: atom_id res chain seq x y z
N MET A 1 -25.76 -16.46 3.41
CA MET A 1 -25.65 -16.44 1.95
C MET A 1 -24.18 -16.39 1.67
N PHE A 2 -23.62 -17.43 1.03
CA PHE A 2 -22.18 -17.57 0.88
C PHE A 2 -21.61 -16.68 -0.23
N ILE A 3 -20.63 -15.84 0.10
CA ILE A 3 -19.75 -15.06 -0.75
C ILE A 3 -18.60 -16.01 -1.10
N GLY A 4 -18.63 -16.52 -2.33
CA GLY A 4 -17.59 -17.39 -2.84
C GLY A 4 -16.22 -16.68 -2.89
N PRO A 5 -15.11 -17.44 -2.82
CA PRO A 5 -13.74 -16.92 -2.91
C PRO A 5 -13.44 -16.12 -4.19
N ASP A 6 -14.31 -16.22 -5.19
CA ASP A 6 -14.18 -15.58 -6.50
C ASP A 6 -14.71 -14.13 -6.52
N ARG A 7 -15.44 -13.67 -5.49
CA ARG A 7 -16.05 -12.32 -5.47
C ARG A 7 -15.07 -11.19 -5.10
N PHE A 8 -13.89 -11.50 -4.58
CA PHE A 8 -12.78 -10.56 -4.36
C PHE A 8 -11.61 -10.95 -5.27
N SER A 9 -11.82 -10.80 -6.58
CA SER A 9 -10.79 -11.07 -7.59
C SER A 9 -9.73 -9.97 -7.53
N LEU A 10 -8.53 -10.34 -7.07
CA LEU A 10 -7.35 -9.49 -7.12
C LEU A 10 -6.52 -9.83 -8.35
N THR A 11 -6.12 -8.81 -9.08
CA THR A 11 -5.20 -8.90 -10.19
C THR A 11 -3.77 -8.88 -9.64
N ARG A 12 -2.97 -9.83 -10.10
CA ARG A 12 -1.54 -9.94 -9.79
C ARG A 12 -0.77 -9.06 -10.75
N LEU A 13 0.12 -8.24 -10.20
CA LEU A 13 0.97 -7.30 -10.91
C LEU A 13 2.43 -7.61 -10.55
N PRO A 14 3.10 -8.54 -11.26
CA PRO A 14 4.47 -8.91 -10.96
C PRO A 14 5.44 -7.76 -11.26
N ASN A 15 6.33 -7.52 -10.31
CA ASN A 15 7.63 -6.87 -10.48
C ASN A 15 8.72 -7.97 -10.57
N ARG A 16 9.99 -7.58 -10.60
CA ARG A 16 11.12 -8.51 -10.71
C ARG A 16 11.27 -9.42 -9.49
N ASP A 17 11.08 -8.90 -8.29
CA ASP A 17 11.35 -9.57 -7.02
C ASP A 17 10.10 -9.81 -6.16
N GLU A 18 9.04 -9.07 -6.41
CA GLU A 18 7.76 -9.15 -5.72
C GLU A 18 6.55 -9.21 -6.67
N VAL A 19 5.37 -9.43 -6.10
CA VAL A 19 4.10 -9.35 -6.84
C VAL A 19 3.17 -8.43 -6.08
N LYS A 20 2.76 -7.32 -6.69
CA LYS A 20 1.75 -6.40 -6.16
C LYS A 20 0.35 -6.89 -6.54
N PHE A 21 -0.67 -6.53 -5.76
CA PHE A 21 -2.04 -7.00 -5.95
C PHE A 21 -3.01 -5.82 -5.83
N VAL A 22 -3.90 -5.71 -6.81
CA VAL A 22 -4.92 -4.67 -6.85
C VAL A 22 -6.26 -5.27 -7.25
N ARG A 23 -7.34 -4.57 -6.93
CA ARG A 23 -8.64 -4.85 -7.55
C ARG A 23 -8.84 -3.89 -8.71
N LEU A 24 -9.31 -4.42 -9.84
CA LEU A 24 -9.62 -3.60 -11.01
C LEU A 24 -10.90 -2.79 -10.80
N PRO A 25 -11.00 -1.59 -11.42
CA PRO A 25 -12.22 -0.79 -11.40
C PRO A 25 -13.42 -1.62 -11.86
N THR A 26 -14.50 -1.60 -11.08
CA THR A 26 -15.77 -2.24 -11.46
C THR A 26 -16.81 -1.22 -11.90
N ARG A 27 -16.61 0.05 -11.55
CA ARG A 27 -17.47 1.18 -11.90
C ARG A 27 -16.94 1.91 -13.12
N THR A 28 -17.85 2.32 -14.01
CA THR A 28 -17.53 3.27 -15.08
C THR A 28 -17.38 4.68 -14.51
N LEU A 29 -16.24 5.32 -14.80
CA LEU A 29 -16.01 6.72 -14.44
C LEU A 29 -16.92 7.66 -15.23
N LYS A 30 -17.49 8.65 -14.54
CA LYS A 30 -18.34 9.70 -15.09
C LYS A 30 -17.53 10.99 -15.29
N ALA A 31 -18.06 11.90 -16.09
CA ALA A 31 -17.47 13.23 -16.25
C ALA A 31 -17.40 13.94 -14.88
N GLY A 32 -16.22 14.41 -14.51
CA GLY A 32 -15.95 15.02 -13.21
C GLY A 32 -15.42 14.07 -12.13
N ASP A 33 -15.40 12.76 -12.38
CA ASP A 33 -14.74 11.82 -11.48
C ASP A 33 -13.21 11.95 -11.58
N SER A 34 -12.53 11.82 -10.44
CA SER A 34 -11.07 11.67 -10.38
C SER A 34 -10.69 10.21 -10.27
N CYS A 35 -9.51 9.86 -10.80
CA CYS A 35 -8.84 8.61 -10.49
C CYS A 35 -7.37 8.89 -10.16
N ASN A 36 -6.91 8.44 -8.99
CA ASN A 36 -5.55 8.73 -8.52
C ASN A 36 -4.86 7.45 -8.03
N ILE A 37 -3.68 7.17 -8.59
CA ILE A 37 -2.82 6.04 -8.23
C ILE A 37 -1.51 6.61 -7.70
N VAL A 38 -1.12 6.16 -6.51
CA VAL A 38 0.09 6.63 -5.83
C VAL A 38 1.01 5.45 -5.58
N THR A 39 2.29 5.61 -5.93
CA THR A 39 3.37 4.68 -5.56
C THR A 39 4.31 5.40 -4.61
N ILE A 40 4.48 4.85 -3.41
CA ILE A 40 5.42 5.34 -2.42
C ILE A 40 6.52 4.28 -2.27
N GLY A 41 7.73 4.66 -2.69
CA GLY A 41 8.86 3.75 -2.91
C GLY A 41 8.75 3.05 -4.27
N VAL A 42 9.47 3.58 -5.26
CA VAL A 42 9.42 3.12 -6.65
C VAL A 42 10.41 1.98 -6.90
N GLY A 43 11.54 1.96 -6.19
CA GLY A 43 12.40 0.77 -6.10
C GLY A 43 13.06 0.30 -7.42
N HIS A 44 13.30 1.21 -8.38
CA HIS A 44 13.87 0.90 -9.71
C HIS A 44 13.05 -0.10 -10.57
N ASP A 45 11.81 -0.40 -10.20
CA ASP A 45 10.91 -1.26 -10.98
C ASP A 45 9.47 -0.76 -10.99
N VAL A 46 8.99 -0.39 -12.18
CA VAL A 46 7.63 0.10 -12.42
C VAL A 46 6.76 -0.91 -13.18
N GLY A 47 7.12 -2.20 -13.14
CA GLY A 47 6.42 -3.26 -13.86
C GLY A 47 4.93 -3.37 -13.48
N ALA A 48 4.62 -3.23 -12.20
CA ALA A 48 3.27 -3.23 -11.68
C ALA A 48 2.49 -1.98 -12.11
N GLU A 49 3.10 -0.79 -12.02
CA GLU A 49 2.51 0.49 -12.41
C GLU A 49 2.25 0.56 -13.92
N LYS A 50 3.15 0.00 -14.73
CA LYS A 50 2.95 -0.11 -16.18
C LYS A 50 1.74 -0.99 -16.51
N GLN A 51 1.55 -2.09 -15.78
CA GLN A 51 0.35 -2.91 -15.91
C GLN A 51 -0.90 -2.16 -15.45
N LEU A 52 -0.84 -1.42 -14.33
CA LEU A 52 -1.93 -0.54 -13.88
C LEU A 52 -2.31 0.47 -14.95
N GLN A 53 -1.34 1.13 -15.59
CA GLN A 53 -1.58 2.11 -16.66
C GLN A 53 -2.31 1.51 -17.87
N SER A 54 -2.20 0.19 -18.07
CA SER A 54 -2.94 -0.54 -19.12
C SER A 54 -4.32 -1.01 -18.67
N LEU A 55 -4.48 -1.35 -17.39
CA LEU A 55 -5.69 -1.97 -16.84
C LEU A 55 -6.69 -0.94 -16.28
N PHE A 56 -6.21 0.21 -15.82
CA PHE A 56 -7.02 1.29 -15.29
C PHE A 56 -7.40 2.31 -16.39
N PRO A 57 -8.50 3.05 -16.22
CA PRO A 57 -8.92 4.11 -17.14
C PRO A 57 -7.79 5.12 -17.42
N LYS A 58 -7.67 5.59 -18.66
CA LYS A 58 -6.63 6.54 -19.07
C LYS A 58 -6.68 7.91 -18.39
N ILE A 59 -7.81 8.23 -17.74
CA ILE A 59 -7.96 9.44 -16.93
C ILE A 59 -7.24 9.34 -15.57
N CYS A 60 -6.85 8.14 -15.15
CA CYS A 60 -6.12 7.93 -13.91
C CYS A 60 -4.76 8.63 -13.93
N ALA A 61 -4.52 9.46 -12.92
CA ALA A 61 -3.25 10.13 -12.71
C ALA A 61 -2.35 9.29 -11.80
N PHE A 62 -1.07 9.20 -12.15
CA PHE A 62 -0.04 8.43 -11.43
C PHE A 62 0.93 9.37 -10.73
N TYR A 63 1.21 9.11 -9.45
CA TYR A 63 2.10 9.91 -8.60
C TYR A 63 3.09 9.00 -7.89
N GLY A 64 4.38 9.14 -8.21
CA GLY A 64 5.46 8.32 -7.67
C GLY A 64 6.34 9.13 -6.74
N ALA A 65 6.65 8.62 -5.56
CA ALA A 65 7.60 9.23 -4.64
C ALA A 65 8.71 8.24 -4.28
N ASP A 66 9.96 8.67 -4.44
CA ASP A 66 11.14 7.91 -4.04
C ASP A 66 12.31 8.88 -3.84
N PRO A 67 13.17 8.72 -2.81
CA PRO A 67 14.33 9.58 -2.63
C PRO A 67 15.42 9.42 -3.70
N VAL A 68 15.47 8.30 -4.44
CA VAL A 68 16.45 8.06 -5.50
C VAL A 68 15.94 8.61 -6.84
N GLU A 69 16.28 9.87 -7.13
CA GLU A 69 15.70 10.56 -8.30
C GLU A 69 16.09 9.95 -9.65
N LYS A 70 17.39 9.74 -9.90
CA LYS A 70 17.91 9.59 -11.27
C LYS A 70 17.20 8.49 -12.09
N ILE A 71 17.09 7.29 -11.52
CA ILE A 71 16.52 6.12 -12.21
C ILE A 71 15.00 6.12 -12.05
N ASN A 72 14.49 6.36 -10.85
CA ASN A 72 13.05 6.25 -10.58
C ASN A 72 12.25 7.33 -11.32
N LYS A 73 12.79 8.53 -11.48
CA LYS A 73 12.15 9.59 -12.26
C LYS A 73 11.97 9.18 -13.71
N GLU A 74 13.03 8.71 -14.36
CA GLU A 74 12.97 8.27 -15.76
C GLU A 74 11.96 7.13 -15.94
N LEU A 75 12.01 6.12 -15.07
CA LEU A 75 11.10 4.99 -15.11
C LEU A 75 9.64 5.42 -14.90
N TYR A 76 9.36 6.21 -13.87
CA TYR A 76 7.99 6.59 -13.51
C TYR A 76 7.39 7.61 -14.49
N GLU A 77 8.18 8.54 -15.02
CA GLU A 77 7.73 9.48 -16.04
C GLU A 77 7.52 8.77 -17.40
N SER A 78 8.21 7.66 -17.68
CA SER A 78 8.00 6.87 -18.91
C SER A 78 6.59 6.26 -19.04
N ILE A 79 5.89 6.09 -17.91
CA ILE A 79 4.49 5.66 -17.87
C ILE A 79 3.51 6.85 -17.77
N GLY A 80 3.99 8.08 -17.98
CA GLY A 80 3.18 9.30 -17.89
C GLY A 80 2.83 9.72 -16.46
N GLY A 81 3.53 9.20 -15.46
CA GLY A 81 3.37 9.59 -14.06
C GLY A 81 4.15 10.85 -13.70
N ARG A 82 3.82 11.44 -12.55
CA ARG A 82 4.57 12.55 -11.93
C ARG A 82 5.47 12.01 -10.83
N PHE A 83 6.76 12.26 -10.92
CA PHE A 83 7.74 11.81 -9.92
C PHE A 83 8.08 12.91 -8.90
N PHE A 84 8.30 12.51 -7.64
CA PHE A 84 8.68 13.38 -6.54
C PHE A 84 9.89 12.79 -5.77
N PRO A 85 11.00 13.53 -5.63
CA PRO A 85 12.23 13.02 -5.04
C PRO A 85 12.23 13.07 -3.50
N PHE A 86 11.23 12.45 -2.86
CA PHE A 86 11.07 12.43 -1.41
C PHE A 86 10.93 11.01 -0.88
N ALA A 87 11.50 10.76 0.30
CA ALA A 87 11.04 9.66 1.12
C ALA A 87 9.71 10.07 1.76
N VAL A 88 8.66 9.27 1.61
CA VAL A 88 7.36 9.57 2.24
C VAL A 88 7.19 8.66 3.44
N GLY A 89 6.91 9.26 4.59
CA GLY A 89 6.88 8.55 5.87
C GLY A 89 5.89 9.15 6.85
N SER A 90 6.14 8.88 8.14
CA SER A 90 5.26 9.33 9.23
C SER A 90 5.46 10.80 9.61
N THR A 91 6.67 11.33 9.40
CA THR A 91 7.08 12.67 9.79
C THR A 91 7.90 13.36 8.70
N SER A 92 7.93 14.69 8.74
CA SER A 92 8.74 15.52 7.85
C SER A 92 10.07 15.86 8.51
N GLY A 93 11.18 15.76 7.79
CA GLY A 93 12.52 16.07 8.32
C GLY A 93 13.64 15.56 7.41
N ASN A 94 14.89 15.79 7.79
CA ASN A 94 16.02 15.08 7.19
C ASN A 94 16.33 13.88 8.08
N ASP A 95 16.17 12.68 7.53
CA ASP A 95 16.45 11.43 8.24
C ASP A 95 17.05 10.41 7.29
N THR A 96 17.54 9.30 7.84
CA THR A 96 18.16 8.22 7.08
C THR A 96 17.10 7.25 6.56
N ALA A 97 17.04 7.09 5.25
CA ALA A 97 16.28 6.03 4.60
C ALA A 97 17.23 4.96 4.04
N LEU A 98 16.78 3.72 3.99
CA LEU A 98 17.42 2.70 3.16
C LEU A 98 16.99 2.91 1.72
N VAL A 99 17.95 3.12 0.83
CA VAL A 99 17.70 3.37 -0.58
C VAL A 99 18.42 2.35 -1.46
N LEU A 100 17.76 1.95 -2.53
CA LEU A 100 18.33 1.03 -3.51
C LEU A 100 19.47 1.72 -4.27
N GLY A 101 20.66 1.15 -4.21
CA GLY A 101 21.87 1.67 -4.83
C GLY A 101 22.76 0.55 -5.34
N TYR A 102 23.56 0.81 -6.37
CA TYR A 102 24.52 -0.15 -6.89
C TYR A 102 25.94 0.37 -6.60
N GLU A 103 26.47 0.07 -5.41
CA GLU A 103 27.88 0.32 -5.05
C GLU A 103 28.52 -0.97 -4.53
N GLY A 104 29.28 -1.67 -5.38
CA GLY A 104 29.87 -2.97 -5.04
C GLY A 104 28.81 -4.07 -4.91
N ASP A 105 28.89 -4.86 -3.83
CA ASP A 105 27.96 -5.97 -3.54
C ASP A 105 26.76 -5.56 -2.65
N GLU A 106 26.70 -4.30 -2.20
CA GLU A 106 25.59 -3.77 -1.40
C GLU A 106 24.53 -3.16 -2.31
N PHE A 107 23.31 -3.72 -2.24
CA PHE A 107 22.16 -3.24 -3.00
C PHE A 107 21.39 -2.12 -2.29
N TYR A 108 21.58 -1.97 -0.97
CA TYR A 108 20.86 -0.99 -0.15
C TYR A 108 21.83 -0.22 0.72
N LYS A 109 21.70 1.10 0.73
CA LYS A 109 22.52 1.98 1.57
C LYS A 109 21.66 2.92 2.39
N GLY A 110 22.09 3.18 3.62
CA GLY A 110 21.53 4.27 4.42
C GLY A 110 21.96 5.61 3.82
N GLN A 111 20.99 6.43 3.44
CA GLN A 111 21.22 7.77 2.93
C GLN A 111 20.35 8.78 3.68
N THR A 112 20.94 9.89 4.10
CA THR A 112 20.16 11.03 4.61
C THR A 112 19.39 11.65 3.45
N VAL A 113 18.08 11.62 3.55
CA VAL A 113 17.15 12.09 2.52
C VAL A 113 16.10 12.99 3.15
N GLN A 114 15.40 13.73 2.31
CA GLN A 114 14.26 14.51 2.77
C GLN A 114 13.05 13.58 2.95
N HIS A 115 12.62 13.43 4.19
CA HIS A 115 11.36 12.80 4.56
C HIS A 115 10.23 13.84 4.53
N ILE A 116 9.11 13.47 3.93
CA ILE A 116 7.87 14.24 3.91
C ILE A 116 6.76 13.37 4.49
N ASP A 117 5.98 13.92 5.43
CA ASP A 117 4.83 13.19 5.96
C ASP A 117 3.79 12.92 4.87
N ILE A 118 3.11 11.77 4.97
CA ILE A 118 2.21 11.28 3.92
C ILE A 118 1.08 12.27 3.59
N VAL A 119 0.52 12.99 4.57
CA VAL A 119 -0.53 13.98 4.32
C VAL A 119 0.01 15.14 3.49
N ARG A 120 1.17 15.67 3.87
CA ARG A 120 1.81 16.77 3.17
C ARG A 120 2.20 16.38 1.76
N PHE A 121 2.73 15.17 1.57
CA PHE A 121 2.98 14.64 0.24
C PHE A 121 1.71 14.63 -0.61
N LEU A 122 0.65 13.96 -0.14
CA LEU A 122 -0.59 13.77 -0.89
C LEU A 122 -1.28 15.10 -1.22
N ARG A 123 -1.37 16.03 -0.26
CA ARG A 123 -2.13 17.27 -0.42
C ARG A 123 -1.33 18.43 -1.02
N HIS A 124 -0.10 18.63 -0.57
CA HIS A 124 0.65 19.85 -0.93
C HIS A 124 1.60 19.64 -2.10
N TYR A 125 2.26 18.48 -2.19
CA TYR A 125 3.19 18.21 -3.28
C TYR A 125 2.51 17.57 -4.48
N ALA A 126 1.79 16.47 -4.26
CA ALA A 126 1.07 15.77 -5.33
C ALA A 126 -0.20 16.53 -5.75
N GLY A 127 -0.84 17.24 -4.83
CA GLY A 127 -2.05 18.02 -5.09
C GLY A 127 -3.28 17.13 -5.28
N ILE A 128 -3.30 15.95 -4.67
CA ILE A 128 -4.31 14.93 -4.90
C ILE A 128 -5.57 15.26 -4.08
N LEU A 129 -6.69 15.33 -4.79
CA LEU A 129 -8.02 15.34 -4.19
C LEU A 129 -8.50 13.92 -3.97
N SER A 130 -9.33 13.72 -2.95
CA SER A 130 -9.90 12.41 -2.68
C SER A 130 -11.02 12.06 -3.69
N PRO A 131 -11.21 10.76 -4.01
CA PRO A 131 -10.50 9.61 -3.46
C PRO A 131 -9.12 9.37 -4.10
N ILE A 132 -8.26 8.68 -3.35
CA ILE A 132 -7.08 8.00 -3.89
C ILE A 132 -7.47 6.55 -4.12
N ASP A 133 -7.39 6.05 -5.35
CA ASP A 133 -7.93 4.74 -5.70
C ASP A 133 -7.01 3.60 -5.29
N VAL A 134 -5.70 3.79 -5.45
CA VAL A 134 -4.68 2.82 -5.09
C VAL A 134 -3.47 3.55 -4.51
N ILE A 135 -3.00 3.09 -3.35
CA ILE A 135 -1.65 3.38 -2.85
C ILE A 135 -0.87 2.08 -2.82
N ILE A 136 0.24 2.05 -3.56
CA ILE A 136 1.31 1.06 -3.42
C ILE A 136 2.33 1.63 -2.44
N LEU A 137 2.70 0.88 -1.41
CA LEU A 137 3.62 1.30 -0.36
C LEU A 137 4.71 0.25 -0.17
N ASP A 138 5.96 0.66 -0.37
CA ASP A 138 7.15 -0.19 -0.33
C ASP A 138 8.38 0.66 0.04
N VAL A 139 8.61 0.87 1.34
CA VAL A 139 9.54 1.88 1.87
C VAL A 139 10.56 1.30 2.86
N GLU A 140 10.94 0.05 2.64
CA GLU A 140 12.04 -0.64 3.33
C GLU A 140 11.94 -0.57 4.86
N GLY A 141 10.75 -0.79 5.41
CA GLY A 141 10.49 -0.88 6.85
C GLY A 141 9.76 0.32 7.46
N ALA A 142 9.66 1.45 6.76
CA ALA A 142 8.90 2.60 7.23
C ALA A 142 7.36 2.39 7.15
N GLU A 143 6.90 1.27 6.60
CA GLU A 143 5.47 0.97 6.47
C GLU A 143 4.81 0.87 7.85
N PHE A 144 5.51 0.31 8.83
CA PHE A 144 4.99 0.11 10.19
C PHE A 144 4.63 1.41 10.90
N GLU A 145 5.24 2.53 10.52
CA GLU A 145 4.91 3.86 11.06
C GLU A 145 3.71 4.49 10.36
N ILE A 146 3.43 4.09 9.12
CA ILE A 146 2.29 4.56 8.33
C ILE A 146 1.02 3.79 8.69
N LEU A 147 1.12 2.49 9.04
CA LEU A 147 -0.04 1.63 9.34
C LEU A 147 -1.06 2.25 10.32
N PRO A 148 -0.67 2.89 11.45
CA PRO A 148 -1.64 3.50 12.35
C PRO A 148 -2.51 4.58 11.69
N PHE A 149 -2.02 5.27 10.66
CA PHE A 149 -2.77 6.31 9.97
C PHE A 149 -3.91 5.77 9.08
N LEU A 150 -3.89 4.47 8.78
CA LEU A 150 -4.97 3.79 8.09
C LEU A 150 -6.13 3.45 9.04
N GLU A 151 -5.90 3.50 10.36
CA GLU A 151 -6.95 3.33 11.36
C GLU A 151 -7.95 4.49 11.30
N PRO A 152 -9.23 4.25 11.59
CA PRO A 152 -10.25 5.30 11.58
C PRO A 152 -10.03 6.38 12.64
N GLY A 153 -10.48 7.59 12.32
CA GLY A 153 -10.37 8.75 13.19
C GLY A 153 -8.91 9.12 13.49
N ASN A 154 -8.02 8.77 12.55
CA ASN A 154 -6.60 9.06 12.63
C ASN A 154 -6.21 10.01 11.48
N LEU A 155 -4.91 10.18 11.26
CA LEU A 155 -4.31 11.22 10.45
C LEU A 155 -4.96 11.40 9.05
N LEU A 156 -5.29 10.32 8.34
CA LEU A 156 -5.89 10.43 7.02
C LEU A 156 -7.36 10.89 7.07
N ASP A 157 -8.14 10.37 8.02
CA ASP A 157 -9.54 10.77 8.22
C ASP A 157 -9.62 12.24 8.67
N ASP A 158 -8.74 12.66 9.60
CA ASP A 158 -8.65 14.05 10.08
C ASP A 158 -8.32 15.05 8.96
N ASN A 159 -7.71 14.58 7.88
CA ASN A 159 -7.36 15.37 6.69
C ASN A 159 -8.28 15.10 5.49
N ASN A 160 -9.44 14.49 5.73
CA ASN A 160 -10.44 14.13 4.72
C ASN A 160 -9.86 13.32 3.54
N ILE A 161 -8.83 12.51 3.79
CA ILE A 161 -8.17 11.68 2.78
C ILE A 161 -8.85 10.31 2.78
N THR A 162 -9.64 10.05 1.72
CA THR A 162 -10.14 8.70 1.45
C THR A 162 -9.18 7.95 0.53
N VAL A 163 -8.73 6.77 0.96
CA VAL A 163 -7.94 5.84 0.15
C VAL A 163 -8.71 4.54 -0.05
N CYS A 164 -8.98 4.17 -1.29
CA CYS A 164 -9.81 3.04 -1.66
C CYS A 164 -9.07 1.71 -1.60
N GLN A 165 -7.79 1.68 -1.95
CA GLN A 165 -6.98 0.46 -1.88
C GLN A 165 -5.59 0.77 -1.38
N TRP A 166 -5.11 -0.05 -0.47
CA TRP A 166 -3.70 -0.11 -0.11
C TRP A 166 -3.11 -1.42 -0.62
N ASN A 167 -1.92 -1.39 -1.18
CA ASN A 167 -1.08 -2.54 -1.41
C ASN A 167 0.26 -2.26 -0.73
N ILE A 168 0.51 -2.91 0.40
CA ILE A 168 1.65 -2.58 1.27
C ILE A 168 2.62 -3.75 1.29
N GLU A 169 3.87 -3.56 0.91
CA GLU A 169 4.95 -4.53 1.14
C GLU A 169 5.50 -4.35 2.56
N LEU A 170 5.17 -5.28 3.48
CA LEU A 170 5.77 -5.23 4.82
C LEU A 170 7.10 -5.98 4.83
N HIS A 171 8.19 -5.25 5.10
CA HIS A 171 9.52 -5.81 5.33
C HIS A 171 9.63 -6.48 6.71
N TRP A 172 10.80 -7.02 7.01
CA TRP A 172 11.07 -7.76 8.25
C TRP A 172 10.91 -6.87 9.48
N PRO A 173 9.91 -7.14 10.35
CA PRO A 173 9.66 -6.30 11.50
C PRO A 173 10.64 -6.55 12.65
N SER A 174 10.97 -5.50 13.39
CA SER A 174 11.45 -5.60 14.77
C SER A 174 10.38 -6.22 15.69
N PRO A 175 10.75 -6.67 16.91
CA PRO A 175 9.76 -7.12 17.91
C PRO A 175 8.67 -6.07 18.17
N GLU A 176 9.03 -4.79 18.28
CA GLU A 176 8.13 -3.66 18.51
C GLU A 176 7.20 -3.43 17.31
N GLN A 177 7.75 -3.46 16.09
CA GLN A 177 6.97 -3.34 14.85
C GLN A 177 5.99 -4.51 14.70
N ASN A 178 6.38 -5.72 15.10
CA ASN A 178 5.51 -6.88 15.08
C ASN A 178 4.34 -6.75 16.08
N GLU A 179 4.57 -6.18 17.27
CA GLU A 179 3.47 -5.86 18.20
C GLU A 179 2.58 -4.74 17.68
N SER A 180 3.16 -3.70 17.05
CA SER A 180 2.40 -2.63 16.40
C SER A 180 1.49 -3.18 15.30
N PHE A 181 2.03 -4.03 14.42
CA PHE A 181 1.28 -4.70 13.37
C PHE A 181 0.14 -5.56 13.91
N LYS A 182 0.37 -6.34 14.97
CA LYS A 182 -0.70 -7.12 15.62
C LYS A 182 -1.84 -6.22 16.12
N ARG A 183 -1.51 -5.09 16.76
CA ARG A 183 -2.52 -4.12 17.23
C ARG A 183 -3.31 -3.55 16.07
N PHE A 184 -2.63 -3.10 15.02
CA PHE A 184 -3.25 -2.58 13.80
C PHE A 184 -4.27 -3.57 13.20
N ILE A 185 -3.89 -4.85 13.05
CA ILE A 185 -4.80 -5.88 12.52
C ILE A 185 -6.01 -6.08 13.45
N ILE A 186 -5.80 -6.16 14.76
CA ILE A 186 -6.90 -6.34 15.73
C ILE A 186 -7.87 -5.15 15.69
N ASN A 187 -7.35 -3.92 15.69
CA ASN A 187 -8.15 -2.71 15.63
C ASN A 187 -8.94 -2.64 14.33
N THR A 188 -8.29 -2.93 13.20
CA THR A 188 -8.95 -2.92 11.89
C THR A 188 -10.08 -3.95 11.80
N ILE A 189 -9.88 -5.16 12.34
CA ILE A 189 -10.94 -6.18 12.39
C ILE A 189 -12.12 -5.74 13.26
N ARG A 190 -11.85 -5.07 14.39
CA ARG A 190 -12.90 -4.57 15.30
C ARG A 190 -13.72 -3.44 14.69
N ASP A 191 -13.09 -2.65 13.83
CA ASP A 191 -13.69 -1.49 13.19
C ASP A 191 -14.59 -1.84 11.99
N GLU A 192 -14.34 -2.96 11.31
CA GLU A 192 -15.20 -3.49 10.22
C GLU A 192 -15.27 -2.59 8.96
N ARG A 193 -14.62 -1.41 8.94
CA ARG A 193 -14.56 -0.50 7.78
C ARG A 193 -13.67 -1.01 6.66
N LEU A 194 -12.60 -1.73 7.00
CA LEU A 194 -11.61 -2.24 6.05
C LEU A 194 -11.70 -3.76 5.93
N SER A 195 -11.69 -4.25 4.70
CA SER A 195 -11.45 -5.67 4.40
C SER A 195 -9.94 -5.91 4.22
N ILE A 196 -9.32 -6.75 5.06
CA ILE A 196 -7.89 -7.09 4.96
C ILE A 196 -7.69 -8.47 4.32
N ARG A 197 -6.82 -8.55 3.31
CA ARG A 197 -6.26 -9.81 2.82
C ARG A 197 -4.74 -9.84 3.02
N LEU A 198 -4.23 -10.87 3.70
CA LEU A 198 -2.80 -11.05 3.94
C LEU A 198 -2.21 -12.17 3.08
N TYR A 199 -1.14 -11.85 2.37
CA TYR A 199 -0.32 -12.82 1.64
C TYR A 199 0.99 -13.09 2.39
N SER A 200 1.45 -14.34 2.40
CA SER A 200 2.75 -14.71 2.95
C SER A 200 3.46 -15.54 1.90
N CYS A 201 4.61 -15.05 1.43
CA CYS A 201 5.52 -15.81 0.61
C CYS A 201 6.43 -16.67 1.50
N ARG A 202 6.65 -17.94 1.13
CA ARG A 202 7.72 -18.77 1.70
C ARG A 202 8.69 -19.13 0.57
N LYS A 203 9.97 -18.75 0.71
CA LYS A 203 11.16 -19.55 0.34
C LYS A 203 12.44 -18.89 0.87
N GLU A 204 13.50 -19.69 0.92
CA GLU A 204 14.57 -19.66 1.91
C GLU A 204 15.61 -18.54 1.79
N HIS A 205 15.58 -17.69 0.77
CA HIS A 205 16.43 -16.51 0.70
C HIS A 205 15.65 -15.45 -0.09
N ILE A 206 15.56 -14.24 0.48
CA ILE A 206 14.98 -13.00 -0.09
C ILE A 206 13.44 -12.80 0.17
N SER A 207 13.17 -11.69 0.86
CA SER A 207 11.93 -10.95 1.14
C SER A 207 10.64 -11.73 1.47
N CYS A 208 10.30 -11.77 2.77
CA CYS A 208 8.94 -12.12 3.22
C CYS A 208 8.02 -10.90 3.07
N VAL A 209 7.61 -10.62 1.84
CA VAL A 209 6.62 -9.59 1.55
C VAL A 209 5.27 -10.02 2.13
N ARG A 210 4.82 -9.36 3.20
CA ARG A 210 3.43 -9.50 3.66
C ARG A 210 2.62 -8.36 3.10
N GLN A 211 1.68 -8.69 2.22
CA GLN A 211 0.82 -7.68 1.64
C GLN A 211 -0.47 -7.48 2.41
N ILE A 212 -0.76 -6.24 2.77
CA ILE A 212 -2.07 -5.80 3.25
C ILE A 212 -2.81 -5.20 2.07
N TYR A 213 -3.98 -5.78 1.74
CA TYR A 213 -4.97 -5.15 0.89
C TYR A 213 -6.13 -4.64 1.73
N ALA A 214 -6.41 -3.32 1.74
CA ALA A 214 -7.47 -2.71 2.53
C ALA A 214 -8.45 -1.90 1.67
N TYR A 215 -9.76 -2.07 1.87
CA TYR A 215 -10.83 -1.41 1.12
C TYR A 215 -11.87 -0.75 2.03
N PRO A 216 -12.10 0.58 1.97
CA PRO A 216 -13.16 1.25 2.73
C PRO A 216 -14.53 1.15 2.03
N GLN A 217 -15.61 1.18 2.80
CA GLN A 217 -17.00 1.21 2.30
C GLN A 217 -17.42 2.56 1.67
N SER A 218 -16.54 3.21 0.91
CA SER A 218 -16.81 4.53 0.33
C SER A 218 -17.45 4.40 -1.07
N MET A 219 -18.60 5.04 -1.26
CA MET A 219 -19.29 5.11 -2.56
C MET A 219 -18.50 5.89 -3.63
N TYR A 220 -17.50 6.68 -3.22
CA TYR A 220 -16.69 7.48 -4.14
C TYR A 220 -15.63 6.66 -4.88
N CYS A 221 -15.28 5.48 -4.35
CA CYS A 221 -14.28 4.61 -4.94
C CYS A 221 -14.75 4.02 -6.28
N MET A 222 -13.80 3.69 -7.18
CA MET A 222 -14.09 3.04 -8.47
C MET A 222 -14.57 1.57 -8.35
N PHE A 223 -14.80 1.09 -7.13
CA PHE A 223 -15.08 -0.30 -6.84
C PHE A 223 -16.49 -0.38 -6.25
N GLU A 224 -17.49 -0.58 -7.09
CA GLU A 224 -18.85 -0.85 -6.61
C GLU A 224 -18.94 -2.30 -6.16
N ASP A 225 -19.19 -2.49 -4.86
CA ASP A 225 -19.77 -3.72 -4.32
C ASP A 225 -21.14 -3.39 -3.74
N GLY A 226 -22.21 -3.92 -4.34
CA GLY A 226 -23.55 -3.90 -3.74
C GLY A 226 -23.66 -4.81 -2.50
N MET A 227 -22.57 -5.03 -1.75
CA MET A 227 -22.50 -5.96 -0.62
C MET A 227 -22.50 -5.21 0.71
N GLN A 228 -23.48 -5.52 1.56
CA GLN A 228 -23.40 -5.25 3.00
C GLN A 228 -22.36 -6.20 3.61
N TYR A 229 -21.24 -5.66 4.07
CA TYR A 229 -20.23 -6.41 4.81
C TYR A 229 -20.84 -6.83 6.16
N ARG A 230 -21.04 -8.14 6.38
CA ARG A 230 -21.41 -8.67 7.70
C ARG A 230 -20.15 -9.02 8.45
N SER A 231 -20.03 -8.49 9.66
CA SER A 231 -18.87 -8.75 10.50
C SER A 231 -18.83 -10.17 11.03
N PHE A 232 -17.63 -10.74 11.03
CA PHE A 232 -17.36 -12.03 11.64
C PHE A 232 -16.07 -11.94 12.46
N LYS A 233 -16.18 -12.23 13.76
CA LYS A 233 -15.05 -12.22 14.70
C LYS A 233 -14.52 -13.64 14.86
N SER A 234 -13.26 -13.88 14.53
CA SER A 234 -12.53 -15.07 14.99
C SER A 234 -11.23 -14.67 15.69
N ALA A 235 -10.90 -15.39 16.76
CA ALA A 235 -9.76 -15.10 17.63
C ALA A 235 -8.55 -15.98 17.28
N TYR A 236 -7.34 -15.43 17.45
CA TYR A 236 -6.08 -16.16 17.35
C TYR A 236 -5.37 -16.22 18.71
N LYS A 237 -4.77 -17.38 19.00
CA LYS A 237 -3.91 -17.61 20.16
C LYS A 237 -2.44 -17.50 19.73
N LEU A 238 -1.70 -16.58 20.34
CA LEU A 238 -0.26 -16.41 20.13
C LEU A 238 0.50 -17.49 20.95
N GLY A 239 1.26 -18.33 20.28
CA GLY A 239 2.15 -19.32 20.91
C GLY A 239 3.54 -18.75 21.15
N ASN A 240 4.15 -19.15 22.28
CA ASN A 240 5.49 -18.74 22.69
C ASN A 240 6.56 -19.37 21.77
N ASN A 241 7.51 -18.54 21.33
CA ASN A 241 8.72 -18.83 20.57
C ASN A 241 8.61 -18.73 19.04
N ALA A 242 9.24 -17.67 18.52
CA ALA A 242 9.43 -17.29 17.12
C ALA A 242 8.14 -17.01 16.31
N SER A 243 7.86 -15.72 16.14
CA SER A 243 6.71 -15.16 15.42
C SER A 243 6.66 -15.58 13.94
N LYS A 244 6.00 -16.71 13.67
CA LYS A 244 5.55 -17.11 12.33
C LYS A 244 4.09 -16.68 12.15
N ILE A 245 3.85 -15.53 11.53
CA ILE A 245 2.52 -15.24 10.96
C ILE A 245 2.47 -15.98 9.61
N CYS A 246 2.02 -17.23 9.67
CA CYS A 246 1.72 -18.05 8.51
C CYS A 246 0.23 -17.92 8.21
N LYS A 247 -0.11 -17.10 7.21
CA LYS A 247 -1.45 -16.95 6.60
C LYS A 247 -2.57 -16.47 7.54
N LEU A 248 -3.00 -15.23 7.32
CA LEU A 248 -4.33 -14.76 7.71
C LEU A 248 -5.17 -14.66 6.42
N ALA A 249 -5.99 -15.67 6.17
CA ALA A 249 -7.00 -15.61 5.13
C ALA A 249 -8.36 -15.52 5.82
N PHE A 250 -8.94 -14.32 5.86
CA PHE A 250 -10.34 -14.16 6.26
C PHE A 250 -11.20 -14.30 5.00
N LEU A 251 -11.73 -15.50 4.81
CA LEU A 251 -12.89 -15.75 3.99
C LEU A 251 -13.90 -16.43 4.92
N HIS A 252 -14.99 -15.73 5.24
CA HIS A 252 -16.17 -16.41 5.79
C HIS A 252 -17.41 -15.79 5.10
N PRO A 253 -18.38 -16.66 4.79
CA PRO A 253 -19.20 -16.65 3.60
C PRO A 253 -20.25 -15.56 3.62
#